data_AF-A0A968Q084-F1
#
_entry.id   AF-A0A968Q084-F1
#
_cell.length_a   1.000
_cell.length_b   1.000
_cell.length_c   1.000
_cell.angle_alpha   90.00
_cell.angle_beta   90.00
_cell.angle_gamma   90.00
#
_symmetry.space_group_name_H-M   'P 1'
#
loop_
_entity.id
_entity.type
_entity.pdbx_description
1 polymer ?
#
loop_
_entity_poly.entity_id
_entity_poly.type
_entity_poly.pdbx_seq_one_letter_code
_entity_poly.pdbx_strand_id
1 'polypeptide(L)' 'MSGRAELHLEGQMVVLESGNSWVVPEGAAHTCKILTPFTAVEVTAPLAVVQGQG' A
#
# COMPACT_ATOMS: atom_id res chain seq x y z
N MET A 1 -15.99 -5.49 -8.02
CA MET A 1 -14.53 -5.68 -7.82
C MET A 1 -14.39 -6.35 -6.46
N SER A 2 -13.82 -7.56 -6.37
CA SER A 2 -13.97 -8.42 -5.19
C SER A 2 -12.64 -9.06 -4.74
N GLY A 3 -11.53 -8.32 -4.76
CA GLY A 3 -10.30 -8.85 -4.18
C GLY A 3 -9.89 -8.16 -2.89
N ARG A 4 -8.88 -8.78 -2.28
CA ARG A 4 -8.48 -8.55 -0.90
C ARG A 4 -6.97 -8.55 -0.80
N ALA A 5 -6.44 -7.78 0.12
CA ALA A 5 -5.02 -7.78 0.47
C ALA A 5 -4.83 -7.64 1.97
N GLU A 6 -3.70 -8.15 2.47
CA GLU A 6 -3.20 -7.85 3.79
C GLU A 6 -2.27 -6.65 3.68
N LEU A 7 -2.55 -5.58 4.42
CA LEU A 7 -1.63 -4.47 4.63
C LEU A 7 -0.95 -4.67 5.99
N HIS A 8 0.37 -4.80 5.94
CA HIS A 8 1.22 -4.81 7.12
C HIS A 8 1.83 -3.42 7.27
N LEU A 9 1.58 -2.74 8.38
CA LEU A 9 2.07 -1.39 8.67
C LEU A 9 2.45 -1.30 10.14
N GLU A 10 3.70 -0.94 10.44
CA GLU A 10 4.19 -0.71 11.81
C GLU A 10 3.88 -1.86 12.81
N GLY A 11 3.95 -3.11 12.34
CA GLY A 11 3.66 -4.30 13.15
C GLY A 11 2.17 -4.60 13.33
N GLN A 12 1.28 -3.79 12.77
CA GLN A 12 -0.15 -4.08 12.68
C GLN A 12 -0.48 -4.69 11.30
N MET A 13 -1.47 -5.58 11.27
CA MET A 13 -2.01 -6.15 10.04
C MET A 13 -3.48 -5.78 9.90
N VAL A 14 -3.85 -5.29 8.72
CA VAL A 14 -5.22 -4.90 8.35
C VAL A 14 -5.60 -5.61 7.05
N VAL A 15 -6.83 -6.12 6.98
CA VAL A 15 -7.38 -6.70 5.75
C VAL A 15 -8.05 -5.59 4.93
N LEU A 16 -7.57 -5.38 3.71
CA LEU A 16 -8.15 -4.46 2.74
C LEU A 16 -9.22 -5.20 1.93
N GLU A 17 -10.43 -4.65 1.94
CA GLU A 17 -11.54 -5.05 1.07
C GLU A 17 -11.83 -3.97 0.02
N SER A 18 -12.68 -4.31 -0.96
CA SER A 18 -13.08 -3.36 -2.00
C SER A 18 -13.67 -2.08 -1.40
N GLY A 19 -13.10 -0.92 -1.75
CA GLY A 19 -13.52 0.38 -1.25
C GLY A 19 -12.79 0.84 0.02
N ASN A 20 -11.89 0.02 0.59
CA ASN A 20 -10.98 0.50 1.63
C ASN A 20 -9.85 1.33 1.02
N SER A 21 -9.56 2.44 1.68
CA SER A 21 -8.40 3.30 1.41
C SER A 21 -7.58 3.41 2.69
N TRP A 22 -6.26 3.40 2.57
CA TRP A 22 -5.35 3.50 3.70
C TRP A 22 -4.23 4.50 3.43
N VAL A 23 -3.76 5.19 4.47
CA VAL A 23 -2.64 6.12 4.38
C VAL A 23 -1.43 5.47 5.04
N VAL A 24 -0.33 5.40 4.29
CA VAL A 24 0.97 4.97 4.82
C VAL A 24 1.73 6.23 5.24
N PRO A 25 2.12 6.37 6.52
CA PRO A 25 2.95 7.48 6.97
C PRO A 25 4.32 7.48 6.27
N GLU A 26 4.91 8.67 6.10
CA GLU A 26 6.25 8.79 5.55
C GLU A 26 7.25 7.98 6.38
N GLY A 27 8.10 7.20 5.70
CA GLY A 27 9.11 6.37 6.35
C GLY A 27 8.59 5.11 7.03
N ALA A 28 7.27 4.88 7.07
CA ALA A 28 6.71 3.66 7.65
C ALA A 28 6.96 2.45 6.73
N ALA A 29 7.64 1.45 7.28
CA ALA A 29 7.81 0.16 6.61
C ALA A 29 6.44 -0.50 6.45
N HIS A 30 6.08 -0.80 5.20
CA HIS A 30 4.81 -1.42 4.87
C HIS A 30 4.99 -2.54 3.85
N THR A 31 4.08 -3.50 3.87
CA THR A 31 4.03 -4.59 2.89
C THR A 31 2.59 -4.92 2.57
N CYS A 32 2.30 -5.07 1.28
CA CYS A 32 1.00 -5.48 0.79
C CYS A 32 1.08 -6.91 0.24
N LYS A 33 0.30 -7.83 0.83
CA LYS A 33 0.19 -9.20 0.34
C LYS A 33 -1.17 -9.40 -0.29
N ILE A 34 -1.18 -9.67 -1.60
CA ILE A 34 -2.40 -9.92 -2.37
C ILE A 34 -2.94 -11.30 -2.00
N LEU A 35 -4.18 -11.36 -1.51
CA LEU A 35 -4.87 -12.62 -1.17
C LEU A 35 -5.69 -13.16 -2.35
N THR A 36 -6.37 -12.25 -3.08
CA THR A 36 -7.19 -12.56 -4.25
C THR A 36 -6.93 -11.52 -5.32
N PRO A 37 -6.83 -11.85 -6.62
CA PRO A 37 -6.56 -10.88 -7.67
C PRO A 37 -7.50 -9.67 -7.62
N PHE A 38 -6.92 -8.47 -7.64
CA PHE A 38 -7.65 -7.21 -7.73
C PHE A 38 -6.80 -6.12 -8.35
N THR A 39 -7.47 -5.03 -8.70
CA THR A 39 -6.85 -3.78 -9.09
C THR A 39 -6.76 -2.87 -7.86
N ALA A 40 -5.54 -2.53 -7.47
CA ALA A 40 -5.25 -1.50 -6.46
C ALA A 40 -4.68 -0.26 -7.17
N VAL A 41 -4.90 0.92 -6.58
CA VAL A 41 -4.26 2.17 -7.00
C VAL A 41 -3.44 2.69 -5.84
N GLU A 42 -2.13 2.85 -6.03
CA GLU A 42 -1.22 3.48 -5.08
C GLU A 42 -0.97 4.93 -5.52
N VAL A 43 -1.12 5.88 -4.59
CA VAL A 43 -0.83 7.29 -4.81
C VAL A 43 0.23 7.71 -3.81
N THR A 44 1.43 7.99 -4.30
CA THR A 44 2.55 8.44 -3.48
C THR A 44 2.70 9.96 -3.59
N ALA A 45 2.69 10.65 -2.46
CA ALA A 45 2.91 12.10 -2.37
C ALA A 45 3.87 12.40 -1.20
N PRO A 46 4.96 13.16 -1.41
CA PRO A 46 5.45 13.71 -2.67
C PRO A 46 5.82 12.60 -3.66
N LEU A 47 5.75 12.89 -4.97
CA LEU A 47 6.19 11.95 -6.00
C LEU A 47 7.59 11.46 -5.64
N ALA A 48 7.82 10.15 -5.68
CA ALA A 48 9.16 9.59 -5.49
C ALA A 48 10.06 10.10 -6.62
N VAL A 49 10.70 11.24 -6.39
CA VAL A 49 11.76 11.73 -7.26
C VAL A 49 12.90 10.75 -7.06
N VAL A 50 13.10 9.87 -8.04
CA VAL A 50 14.33 9.10 -8.15
C VAL A 50 15.44 10.14 -8.29
N GLN A 51 16.11 10.47 -7.19
CA GLN A 51 17.33 11.27 -7.23
C GLN A 51 18.35 10.41 -7.98
N GLY A 52 18.60 10.74 -9.25
CA GLY A 52 19.62 10.08 -10.04
C GLY A 52 20.94 10.08 -9.27
N GLN A 53 21.58 8.91 -9.14
CA GLN A 53 22.99 8.88 -8.73
C GLN A 53 23.79 9.72 -9.73
N GLY A 54 24.66 10.57 -9.18
CA GLY A 54 25.32 11.67 -9.87
C GLY A 54 26.29 11.31 -10.98
#